data_AF-A0A9D5BCR2-F1
#
_entry.id   AF-A0A9D5BCR2-F1
#
_cell.length_a   1.000
_cell.length_b   1.000
_cell.length_c   1.000
_cell.angle_alpha   90.00
_cell.angle_beta   90.00
_cell.angle_gamma   90.00
#
_symmetry.space_group_name_H-M   'P 1'
#
loop_
_entity.id
_entity.type
_entity.pdbx_description
1 polymer ?
#
loop_
_entity_poly.entity_id
_entity_poly.type
_entity_poly.pdbx_seq_one_letter_code
_entity_poly.pdbx_strand_id
1 'polypeptide(L)'
;MSIGTGGIRNNRRPLDHENPREYANRCAVQWHRVTVYPERLGNLLMKNVLPGSTLYIEGNLETKVFSDPITGLVRRIREVAVRRHGRVVFLSPGDDSEQQAQQNDLRAVGYY
;
A
#
# COMPACT_ATOMS: atom_id res chain seq x y z
N MET A 1 5.58 -12.82 22.90
CA MET A 1 6.26 -11.74 22.16
C MET A 1 5.28 -11.21 21.12
N SER A 2 4.88 -9.94 21.19
CA SER A 2 4.14 -9.31 20.10
C SER A 2 5.13 -8.57 19.21
N ILE A 3 5.25 -9.00 17.95
CA ILE A 3 5.81 -8.15 16.88
C ILE A 3 4.68 -7.18 16.54
N GLY A 4 4.52 -6.14 17.35
CA GLY A 4 3.62 -5.04 17.04
C GLY A 4 4.18 -4.25 15.85
N THR A 5 3.29 -3.66 15.06
CA THR A 5 3.59 -2.84 13.86
C THR A 5 4.29 -1.49 14.18
N GLY A 6 5.13 -1.43 15.22
CA GLY A 6 5.92 -0.24 15.55
C GLY A 6 5.08 1.02 15.81
N GLY A 7 3.81 0.87 16.22
CA GLY A 7 2.90 1.99 16.46
C GLY A 7 1.98 2.36 15.29
N ILE A 8 1.88 1.55 14.23
CA ILE A 8 0.79 1.68 13.27
C ILE A 8 -0.48 1.07 13.87
N ARG A 9 -1.51 1.89 14.08
CA ARG A 9 -2.79 1.45 14.66
C ARG A 9 -3.72 0.99 13.55
N ASN A 10 -4.43 -0.11 13.79
CA ASN A 10 -5.57 -0.47 12.97
C ASN A 10 -6.71 0.53 13.21
N ASN A 11 -7.13 1.25 12.17
CA ASN A 11 -8.20 2.26 12.25
C ASN A 11 -9.60 1.65 12.12
N ARG A 12 -9.72 0.32 11.98
CA ARG A 12 -11.00 -0.36 11.85
C ARG A 12 -11.78 -0.31 13.16
N ARG A 13 -13.01 0.21 13.10
CA ARG A 13 -13.95 0.20 14.22
C ARG A 13 -14.80 -1.08 14.18
N PRO A 14 -15.12 -1.67 15.34
CA PRO A 14 -16.12 -2.72 15.42
C PRO A 14 -17.45 -2.24 14.83
N LEU A 15 -18.16 -3.13 14.14
CA LEU A 15 -19.55 -2.90 13.74
C LEU A 15 -20.48 -3.15 14.94
N ASP A 16 -21.70 -2.63 14.87
CA ASP A 16 -22.72 -2.93 15.87
C ASP A 16 -23.01 -4.43 15.89
N HIS A 17 -23.02 -5.01 17.08
CA HIS A 17 -23.22 -6.45 17.33
C HIS A 17 -22.19 -7.39 16.67
N GLU A 18 -21.02 -6.90 16.24
CA GLU A 18 -19.95 -7.73 15.70
C GLU A 18 -19.34 -8.63 16.78
N ASN A 19 -19.22 -9.93 16.52
CA ASN A 19 -18.56 -10.83 17.44
C ASN A 19 -17.04 -10.51 17.49
N PRO A 20 -16.38 -10.57 18.67
CA PRO A 20 -14.93 -10.35 18.77
C PRO A 20 -14.08 -11.15 17.77
N ARG A 21 -14.49 -12.38 17.43
CA ARG A 21 -13.78 -13.21 16.44
C ARG A 21 -13.93 -12.69 15.01
N GLU A 22 -15.10 -12.18 14.65
CA GLU A 22 -15.35 -11.57 13.33
C GLU A 22 -14.57 -10.26 13.20
N TYR A 23 -14.57 -9.45 14.25
CA TYR A 23 -13.76 -8.23 14.33
C TYR A 23 -12.27 -8.54 14.17
N ALA A 24 -11.77 -9.57 14.85
CA ALA A 24 -10.38 -10.00 14.74
C ALA A 24 -10.02 -10.45 13.31
N ASN A 25 -10.86 -11.27 12.67
CA ASN A 25 -10.65 -11.72 11.28
C ASN A 25 -10.59 -10.53 10.30
N ARG A 26 -11.50 -9.56 10.44
CA ARG A 26 -11.49 -8.32 9.64
C ARG A 26 -10.29 -7.43 9.91
N CYS A 27 -9.71 -7.52 11.10
CA CYS A 27 -8.52 -6.78 11.52
C CYS A 27 -7.20 -7.46 11.11
N ALA A 28 -7.24 -8.67 10.57
CA ALA A 28 -6.05 -9.38 10.07
C ALA A 28 -5.40 -8.63 8.89
N VAL A 29 -6.20 -7.97 8.05
CA VAL A 29 -5.71 -7.08 6.99
C VAL A 29 -5.60 -5.65 7.52
N GLN A 30 -4.43 -5.05 7.33
CA GLN A 30 -4.17 -3.67 7.70
C GLN A 30 -3.74 -2.85 6.49
N TRP A 31 -4.39 -1.71 6.30
CA TRP A 31 -4.09 -0.77 5.24
C TRP A 31 -3.09 0.27 5.74
N HIS A 32 -1.97 0.37 5.03
CA HIS A 32 -0.87 1.27 5.38
C HIS A 32 -0.71 2.32 4.30
N ARG A 33 -0.56 3.58 4.71
CA ARG A 33 -0.16 4.65 3.79
C ARG A 33 1.35 4.67 3.67
N VAL A 34 1.85 4.59 2.45
CA VAL A 34 3.27 4.68 2.13
C VAL A 34 3.48 5.91 1.25
N THR A 35 4.48 6.72 1.58
CA THR A 35 4.85 7.92 0.80
C THR A 35 6.32 7.83 0.43
N VAL A 36 6.61 7.92 -0.88
CA VAL A 36 7.97 7.84 -1.43
C VAL A 36 8.42 9.24 -1.81
N TYR A 37 9.42 9.77 -1.08
CA TYR A 37 9.91 11.13 -1.26
C TYR A 37 10.97 11.27 -2.37
N PRO A 38 11.92 10.31 -2.56
CA PRO A 38 12.88 10.41 -3.66
C PRO A 38 12.17 10.29 -5.01
N GLU A 39 12.16 11.38 -5.77
CA GLU A 39 11.41 11.49 -7.03
C GLU A 39 11.79 10.41 -8.05
N ARG A 40 13.09 10.14 -8.22
CA ARG A 40 13.56 9.08 -9.14
C ARG A 40 13.01 7.71 -8.78
N LEU A 41 12.91 7.39 -7.49
CA LEU A 41 12.33 6.13 -7.02
C LEU A 41 10.82 6.13 -7.23
N GLY A 42 10.14 7.23 -6.89
CA GLY A 42 8.70 7.39 -7.14
C GLY A 42 8.33 7.19 -8.62
N ASN A 43 9.09 7.79 -9.52
CA ASN A 43 8.88 7.64 -10.97
C ASN A 43 9.10 6.21 -11.47
N LEU A 44 10.02 5.46 -10.87
CA LEU A 44 10.21 4.04 -11.17
C LEU A 44 9.01 3.23 -10.68
N LEU A 45 8.57 3.45 -9.44
CA LEU A 45 7.44 2.72 -8.86
C LEU A 45 6.14 2.97 -9.63
N MET A 46 5.88 4.22 -10.03
CA MET A 46 4.69 4.58 -10.82
C MET A 46 4.61 3.86 -12.17
N LYS A 47 5.75 3.45 -12.75
CA LYS A 47 5.79 2.73 -14.02
C LYS A 47 5.67 1.22 -13.89
N ASN A 48 6.02 0.66 -12.73
CA ASN A 48 6.23 -0.79 -12.56
C ASN A 48 5.31 -1.43 -11.52
N VAL A 49 4.77 -0.67 -10.57
CA VAL A 49 3.84 -1.20 -9.57
C VAL A 49 2.45 -1.32 -10.17
N LEU A 50 1.92 -2.54 -10.18
CA LEU A 50 0.54 -2.84 -10.56
C LEU A 50 -0.31 -3.15 -9.33
N PRO A 51 -1.64 -2.98 -9.38
CA PRO A 51 -2.53 -3.56 -8.38
C PRO A 51 -2.21 -5.03 -8.12
N GLY A 52 -2.24 -5.45 -6.85
CA GLY A 52 -1.87 -6.81 -6.44
C GLY A 52 -0.37 -7.09 -6.33
N SER A 53 0.51 -6.17 -6.76
CA SER A 53 1.97 -6.38 -6.62
C SER A 53 2.37 -6.53 -5.15
N THR A 54 3.23 -7.51 -4.87
CA THR A 54 3.78 -7.71 -3.53
C THR A 54 5.13 -7.02 -3.43
N LEU A 55 5.25 -6.09 -2.47
CA LEU A 55 6.44 -5.24 -2.28
C LEU A 55 6.97 -5.35 -0.85
N TYR A 56 8.29 -5.43 -0.69
CA TYR A 56 8.96 -5.10 0.57
C TYR A 56 9.22 -3.60 0.61
N ILE A 57 8.92 -2.96 1.73
CA ILE A 57 9.03 -1.51 1.92
C ILE A 57 9.74 -1.23 3.24
N GLU A 58 10.73 -0.35 3.17
CA GLU A 58 11.49 0.13 4.32
C GLU A 58 11.49 1.65 4.33
N GLY A 59 11.10 2.21 5.47
CA GLY A 59 11.04 3.65 5.69
C GLY A 59 10.80 3.97 7.17
N ASN A 60 10.70 5.25 7.46
CA ASN A 60 10.43 5.72 8.81
C ASN A 60 8.94 5.91 9.03
N LEU A 61 8.47 5.68 10.25
CA LEU A 61 7.08 5.95 10.60
C LEU A 61 6.91 7.41 11.02
N GLU A 62 6.32 8.21 10.14
CA GLU A 62 6.23 9.66 10.29
C GLU A 62 4.78 10.13 10.39
N THR A 63 4.55 11.21 11.14
CA THR A 63 3.25 11.87 11.24
C THR A 63 3.32 13.21 10.51
N LYS A 64 2.64 13.33 9.37
CA LYS A 64 2.50 14.59 8.64
C LYS A 64 1.35 15.40 9.21
N VAL A 65 1.63 16.66 9.55
CA VAL A 65 0.62 17.66 9.93
C VAL A 65 0.40 18.58 8.73
N PHE A 66 -0.85 18.80 8.35
CA PHE A 66 -1.20 19.68 7.24
C PHE A 66 -2.59 20.30 7.47
N SER A 67 -2.82 21.45 6.85
CA SER A 67 -4.16 22.02 6.76
C SER A 67 -4.89 21.37 5.58
N ASP A 68 -6.03 20.77 5.85
CA ASP A 68 -6.90 20.21 4.82
C ASP A 68 -7.37 21.33 3.88
N PRO A 69 -7.04 21.27 2.58
CA PRO A 69 -7.37 22.35 1.65
C PRO A 69 -8.88 22.52 1.44
N ILE A 70 -9.69 21.51 1.77
CA ILE A 70 -11.16 21.56 1.62
C ILE A 70 -11.81 22.14 2.87
N THR A 71 -11.39 21.68 4.06
CA THR A 71 -12.06 22.04 5.33
C THR A 71 -11.34 23.12 6.14
N GLY A 72 -10.09 23.45 5.80
CA GLY A 72 -9.22 24.33 6.57
C GLY A 72 -8.73 23.75 7.90
N LEU A 73 -9.21 22.57 8.29
CA LEU A 73 -8.85 21.95 9.58
C LEU A 73 -7.43 21.37 9.54
N VAL A 74 -6.70 21.54 10.65
CA VAL A 74 -5.40 20.88 10.85
C VAL A 74 -5.62 19.38 11.04
N ARG A 75 -5.08 18.59 10.12
CA ARG A 75 -5.11 17.12 10.16
C ARG A 75 -3.74 16.54 10.40
N ARG A 76 -3.73 15.32 10.96
CA ARG A 76 -2.53 14.50 11.16
C ARG A 76 -2.73 13.17 10.44
N ILE A 77 -1.76 12.77 9.62
CA ILE A 77 -1.75 11.48 8.94
C ILE A 77 -0.43 10.79 9.25
N ARG A 78 -0.52 9.50 9.61
CA ARG A 78 0.66 8.65 9.81
C ARG A 78 0.96 7.86 8.54
N GLU A 79 2.21 7.83 8.13
CA GLU A 79 2.66 7.15 6.91
C GLU A 79 4.02 6.50 7.11
N VAL A 80 4.28 5.44 6.33
CA VAL A 80 5.64 4.93 6.12
C VAL A 80 6.30 5.85 5.10
N ALA A 81 7.21 6.71 5.56
CA ALA A 81 7.95 7.65 4.74
C ALA A 81 9.24 7.00 4.22
N VAL A 82 9.26 6.68 2.94
CA VAL A 82 10.46 6.22 2.23
C VAL A 82 11.26 7.45 1.84
N ARG A 83 12.35 7.72 2.57
CA ARG A 83 13.30 8.82 2.31
C ARG A 83 14.57 8.30 1.64
N ARG A 84 15.65 9.09 1.61
CA ARG A 84 16.93 8.75 0.95
C ARG A 84 17.51 7.39 1.33
N HIS A 85 17.30 6.93 2.58
CA HIS A 85 17.79 5.64 3.07
C HIS A 85 16.72 4.54 3.08
N GLY A 86 15.50 4.83 2.61
CA GLY A 86 14.45 3.84 2.50
C GLY A 86 14.64 2.92 1.29
N ARG A 87 13.94 1.79 1.29
CA ARG A 87 14.04 0.77 0.24
C ARG A 87 12.66 0.32 -0.19
N VAL A 88 12.51 0.04 -1.49
CA VAL A 88 11.35 -0.66 -2.03
C VAL A 88 11.86 -1.77 -2.93
N VAL A 89 11.40 -3.00 -2.69
CA VAL A 89 11.81 -4.19 -3.43
C VAL A 89 10.58 -4.93 -3.92
N PHE A 90 10.56 -5.25 -5.21
CA PHE A 90 9.50 -6.06 -5.82
C PHE A 90 9.71 -7.53 -5.45
N LEU A 91 8.68 -8.16 -4.91
CA LEU A 91 8.71 -9.57 -4.52
C LEU A 91 7.89 -10.44 -5.48
N SER A 92 6.74 -9.95 -5.94
CA SER A 92 5.92 -10.61 -6.95
C SER A 92 5.16 -9.58 -7.78
N PRO A 93 5.06 -9.76 -9.11
CA PRO A 93 4.05 -9.06 -9.90
C PRO A 93 2.65 -9.50 -9.41
N GLY A 94 1.67 -8.60 -9.45
CA GLY A 94 0.30 -8.92 -9.03
C GLY A 94 -0.39 -9.88 -10.00
N ASP A 95 -1.41 -10.59 -9.51
CA ASP A 95 -2.13 -11.64 -10.25
C ASP A 95 -2.72 -11.17 -11.60
N ASP A 96 -3.01 -9.88 -11.75
CA ASP A 96 -3.53 -9.29 -12.99
C ASP A 96 -2.51 -9.28 -14.15
N SER A 97 -1.22 -9.46 -13.85
CA SER A 97 -0.16 -9.52 -14.87
C SER A 97 -0.27 -10.78 -15.75
N GLU A 98 -0.74 -11.89 -15.20
CA GLU A 98 -0.95 -13.14 -15.95
C GLU A 98 -2.14 -13.02 -16.92
N GLN A 99 -3.21 -12.32 -16.52
CA GLN A 99 -4.39 -12.09 -17.36
C GLN A 99 -4.09 -11.13 -18.52
N GLN A 100 -3.30 -10.08 -18.28
CA GLN A 100 -2.88 -9.15 -19.34
C GLN A 100 -1.89 -9.78 -20.32
N ALA A 101 -1.01 -10.66 -19.86
CA ALA A 101 -0.10 -11.42 -20.73
C ALA A 101 -0.88 -12.38 -21.65
N GLN A 102 -1.84 -13.14 -21.12
CA GLN A 102 -2.70 -14.01 -21.93
C GLN A 102 -3.55 -13.24 -22.96
N GLN A 103 -4.05 -12.07 -22.60
CA GLN A 103 -4.87 -11.26 -23.51
C GLN A 103 -4.04 -10.63 -24.65
N ASN A 104 -2.75 -10.35 -24.42
CA ASN A 104 -1.84 -9.86 -25.45
C ASN A 104 -1.33 -10.98 -26.36
N ASP A 105 -1.05 -12.17 -25.84
CA ASP A 105 -0.68 -13.33 -26.66
C ASP A 105 -1.81 -13.73 -27.62
N LEU A 106 -3.08 -13.69 -27.18
CA LEU A 106 -4.24 -13.96 -28.03
C LEU A 106 -4.41 -12.96 -29.19
N ARG A 107 -3.89 -11.73 -29.05
CA ARG A 107 -3.92 -10.70 -30.10
C ARG A 107 -2.75 -10.79 -31.07
N ALA A 108 -1.65 -11.45 -30.68
CA ALA A 108 -0.46 -11.62 -31.51
C ALA A 108 -0.57 -12.80 -32.50
N VAL A 109 -1.56 -13.68 -32.33
CA VAL A 109 -1.86 -14.78 -33.26
C VAL A 109 -2.85 -14.31 -34.33
N GLY A 110 -2.44 -13.33 -35.13
CA GLY A 110 -3.16 -12.90 -36.34
C GLY A 110 -2.60 -13.65 -37.57
N TYR A 111 -3.47 -14.39 -38.24
CA TYR A 111 -3.20 -15.15 -39.46
C TYR A 111 -2.64 -14.27 -40.60
N TYR A 112 -1.61 -14.78 -41.29
CA TYR A 112 -1.17 -14.30 -42.60
C TYR A 112 -2.18 -14.67 -43.68
#